data_AF-A0A3B9MCZ4-F1
#
_entry.id   AF-A0A3B9MCZ4-F1
#
_cell.length_a   1.000
_cell.length_b   1.000
_cell.length_c   1.000
_cell.angle_alpha   90.00
_cell.angle_beta   90.00
_cell.angle_gamma   90.00
#
_symmetry.space_group_name_H-M   'P 1'
#
loop_
_entity.id
_entity.type
_entity.pdbx_description
1 polymer ?
#
loop_
_entity_poly.entity_id
_entity_poly.type
_entity_poly.pdbx_seq_one_letter_code
_entity_poly.pdbx_strand_id
1 'polypeptide(L)'
;VFTALGKAAAKDAILASNSSTIAISRLADLTGNAARCCNMHFFHPVTVMQLCEVVKGPKTSDATVAAATEFVRSIDRTPVVLNKEIWGFIVNRILFAASEEAMHLL
;
A
#
# COMPACT_ATOMS: atom_id res chain seq x y z
N VAL A 1 6.92 -2.72 15.33
CA VAL A 1 6.29 -1.42 14.98
C VAL A 1 4.77 -1.50 14.96
N PHE A 2 4.13 -2.28 14.07
CA PHE A 2 2.65 -2.33 13.96
C PHE A 2 1.92 -2.70 15.28
N THR A 3 2.49 -3.57 16.11
CA THR A 3 1.96 -3.84 17.47
C THR A 3 1.92 -2.60 18.36
N ALA A 4 2.95 -1.76 18.31
CA ALA A 4 3.00 -0.52 19.10
C ALA A 4 1.99 0.50 18.57
N LEU A 5 1.88 0.64 17.24
CA LEU A 5 0.88 1.51 16.60
C LEU A 5 -0.55 1.08 16.95
N GLY A 6 -0.84 -0.22 16.96
CA GLY A 6 -2.15 -0.74 17.35
C GLY A 6 -2.59 -0.31 18.74
N LYS A 7 -1.64 -0.17 19.67
CA LYS A 7 -1.89 0.25 21.06
C LYS A 7 -1.94 1.76 21.24
N ALA A 8 -1.12 2.51 20.50
CA ALA A 8 -0.90 3.94 20.72
C ALA A 8 -1.78 4.85 19.84
N ALA A 9 -2.15 4.41 18.64
CA ALA A 9 -2.93 5.23 17.72
C ALA A 9 -4.41 5.31 18.16
N ALA A 10 -5.06 6.42 17.82
CA ALA A 10 -6.51 6.58 17.99
C ALA A 10 -7.27 5.42 17.33
N LYS A 11 -8.43 5.04 17.87
CA LYS A 11 -9.18 3.84 17.43
C LYS A 11 -9.61 3.89 15.96
N ASP A 12 -9.84 5.09 15.46
CA ASP A 12 -10.23 5.43 14.10
C ASP A 12 -9.06 5.74 13.16
N ALA A 13 -7.82 5.81 13.66
CA ALA A 13 -6.64 6.06 12.83
C ALA A 13 -6.35 4.90 11.87
N ILE A 14 -6.15 5.22 10.58
CA ILE A 14 -5.72 4.26 9.56
C ILE A 14 -4.22 4.01 9.69
N LEU A 15 -3.80 2.74 9.61
CA LEU A 15 -2.41 2.33 9.71
C LEU A 15 -1.93 1.84 8.34
N ALA A 16 -1.12 2.65 7.66
CA ALA A 16 -0.63 2.35 6.32
C ALA A 16 0.87 1.97 6.31
N SER A 17 1.24 1.02 5.45
CA SER A 17 2.65 0.67 5.18
C SER A 17 3.08 1.14 3.79
N ASN A 18 4.21 1.84 3.69
CA ASN A 18 4.85 2.22 2.42
C ASN A 18 5.72 1.11 1.79
N SER A 19 5.70 -0.10 2.36
CA SER A 19 6.50 -1.21 1.83
C SER A 19 6.13 -1.53 0.37
N SER A 20 7.13 -1.68 -0.49
CA SER A 20 6.98 -2.00 -1.93
C SER A 20 6.72 -3.48 -2.25
N THR A 21 6.83 -4.38 -1.27
CA THR A 21 6.70 -5.85 -1.49
C THR A 21 6.01 -6.61 -0.34
N ILE A 22 6.15 -6.16 0.91
CA ILE A 22 5.48 -6.75 2.07
C ILE A 22 4.02 -6.32 2.10
N ALA A 23 3.13 -7.28 1.87
CA ALA A 23 1.69 -7.11 1.93
C ALA A 23 1.20 -6.84 3.36
N ILE A 24 0.19 -5.99 3.49
CA ILE A 24 -0.34 -5.55 4.79
C ILE A 24 -0.90 -6.71 5.61
N SER A 25 -1.42 -7.77 4.98
CA SER A 25 -1.90 -8.97 5.70
C SER A 25 -0.87 -9.60 6.63
N ARG A 26 0.43 -9.45 6.34
CA ARG A 26 1.51 -9.98 7.19
C ARG A 26 1.70 -9.19 8.49
N LEU A 27 1.15 -7.98 8.57
CA LEU A 27 1.36 -7.04 9.67
C LEU A 27 0.05 -6.62 10.35
N ALA A 28 -1.07 -6.63 9.64
CA ALA A 28 -2.34 -6.03 10.06
C ALA A 28 -2.88 -6.63 11.37
N ASP A 29 -2.80 -7.95 11.54
CA ASP A 29 -3.33 -8.64 12.72
C ASP A 29 -2.60 -8.24 14.01
N LEU A 30 -1.34 -7.80 13.91
CA LEU A 30 -0.55 -7.32 15.05
C LEU A 30 -1.12 -6.05 15.67
N THR A 31 -1.98 -5.32 14.95
CA THR A 31 -2.55 -4.04 15.40
C THR A 31 -3.79 -4.20 16.26
N GLY A 32 -4.36 -5.40 16.35
CA GLY A 32 -5.64 -5.68 17.01
C GLY A 32 -6.88 -5.27 16.20
N ASN A 33 -6.72 -4.54 15.09
CA ASN A 33 -7.81 -4.22 14.17
C ASN A 33 -7.27 -4.17 12.74
N ALA A 34 -7.30 -5.31 12.04
CA ALA A 34 -6.82 -5.40 10.67
C ALA A 34 -7.67 -4.60 9.66
N ALA A 35 -8.93 -4.28 10.00
CA ALA A 35 -9.85 -3.59 9.10
C ALA A 35 -9.45 -2.15 8.77
N ARG A 36 -8.63 -1.52 9.61
CA ARG A 36 -8.08 -0.16 9.45
C ARG A 36 -6.66 -0.12 8.90
N CYS A 37 -6.14 -1.23 8.37
CA CYS A 37 -4.78 -1.31 7.86
C CYS A 37 -4.77 -1.46 6.33
N CYS A 38 -3.85 -0.78 5.62
CA CYS A 38 -3.63 -0.95 4.18
C CYS A 38 -2.13 -0.81 3.81
N ASN A 39 -1.75 -1.13 2.56
CA ASN A 39 -0.52 -0.55 2.01
C ASN A 39 -0.84 0.75 1.29
N MET A 40 0.09 1.70 1.36
CA MET A 40 0.06 2.99 0.66
C MET A 40 1.48 3.25 0.14
N HIS A 41 1.75 2.75 -1.06
CA HIS A 41 3.10 2.70 -1.63
C HIS A 41 3.34 3.88 -2.58
N PHE A 42 4.26 4.75 -2.16
CA PHE A 42 4.77 5.89 -2.90
C PHE A 42 6.07 5.54 -3.61
N PHE A 43 6.28 6.14 -4.78
CA PHE A 43 7.44 5.90 -5.61
C PHE A 43 8.52 6.95 -5.38
N HIS A 44 9.78 6.51 -5.36
CA HIS A 44 10.93 7.40 -5.27
C HIS A 44 11.29 7.97 -6.65
N PRO A 45 11.61 9.28 -6.78
CA PRO A 45 11.48 10.35 -5.77
C PRO A 45 10.03 10.82 -5.61
N VAL A 46 9.53 10.87 -4.37
CA VAL A 46 8.11 11.20 -4.07
C VAL A 46 7.70 12.64 -4.42
N THR A 47 8.70 13.52 -4.62
CA THR A 47 8.49 14.90 -5.07
C THR A 47 8.21 15.01 -6.56
N VAL A 48 8.62 14.01 -7.34
CA VAL A 48 8.46 13.97 -8.80
C VAL A 48 7.35 13.00 -9.19
N MET A 49 7.29 11.85 -8.51
CA MET A 49 6.33 10.78 -8.82
C MET A 49 4.93 11.12 -8.30
N GLN A 50 3.93 11.01 -9.18
CA GLN A 50 2.53 11.30 -8.87
C GLN A 50 1.77 10.08 -8.33
N LEU A 51 2.18 8.88 -8.72
CA LEU A 51 1.45 7.65 -8.42
C LEU A 51 1.59 7.25 -6.94
N CYS A 52 0.50 6.77 -6.36
CA CYS A 52 0.50 6.03 -5.11
C CYS A 52 -0.40 4.79 -5.23
N GLU A 53 0.12 3.62 -4.89
CA GLU A 53 -0.68 2.39 -4.86
C GLU A 53 -1.34 2.23 -3.49
N VAL A 54 -2.67 2.23 -3.44
CA VAL A 54 -3.46 1.90 -2.25
C VAL A 54 -3.89 0.44 -2.36
N VAL A 55 -3.32 -0.44 -1.54
CA VAL A 55 -3.54 -1.88 -1.65
C VAL A 55 -4.45 -2.37 -0.54
N LYS A 56 -5.56 -3.00 -0.94
CA LYS A 56 -6.53 -3.63 -0.06
C LYS A 56 -6.03 -5.03 0.34
N GLY A 57 -5.80 -5.20 1.64
CA GLY A 57 -5.58 -6.52 2.22
C GLY A 57 -6.90 -7.29 2.41
N PRO A 58 -6.87 -8.61 2.65
CA PRO A 58 -8.08 -9.44 2.75
C PRO A 58 -9.04 -9.01 3.86
N LYS A 59 -8.51 -8.44 4.95
CA LYS A 59 -9.27 -7.97 6.11
C LYS A 59 -9.51 -6.47 6.09
N THR A 60 -8.90 -5.72 5.16
CA THR A 60 -9.02 -4.27 5.06
C THR A 60 -10.44 -3.88 4.67
N SER A 61 -11.03 -2.92 5.38
CA SER A 61 -12.37 -2.42 5.07
C SER A 61 -12.38 -1.52 3.84
N ASP A 62 -13.51 -1.48 3.13
CA ASP A 62 -13.72 -0.54 2.02
C ASP A 62 -13.65 0.91 2.47
N ALA A 63 -14.12 1.22 3.68
CA ALA A 63 -14.00 2.54 4.28
C ALA A 63 -12.53 2.98 4.45
N THR A 64 -11.65 2.05 4.84
CA THR A 64 -10.21 2.34 4.95
C THR A 64 -9.58 2.60 3.59
N VAL A 65 -9.94 1.83 2.56
CA VAL A 65 -9.46 2.04 1.19
C VAL A 65 -9.95 3.40 0.66
N ALA A 66 -11.21 3.73 0.88
CA ALA A 66 -11.79 5.00 0.46
C ALA A 66 -11.09 6.20 1.13
N ALA A 67 -10.93 6.16 2.45
CA ALA A 67 -10.25 7.23 3.19
C ALA A 67 -8.76 7.35 2.83
N ALA A 68 -8.06 6.23 2.63
CA ALA A 68 -6.68 6.22 2.15
C ALA A 68 -6.57 6.82 0.73
N THR A 69 -7.51 6.50 -0.15
CA THR A 69 -7.58 7.04 -1.52
C THR A 69 -7.81 8.55 -1.47
N GLU A 70 -8.72 9.02 -0.63
CA GLU A 70 -9.02 10.45 -0.48
C GLU A 70 -7.81 11.21 0.10
N PHE A 71 -7.13 10.64 1.09
CA PHE A 71 -5.89 11.20 1.60
C PHE A 71 -4.82 11.37 0.51
N VAL A 72 -4.65 10.38 -0.36
CA VAL A 72 -3.70 10.49 -1.48
C VAL A 72 -4.10 11.63 -2.43
N ARG A 73 -5.40 11.80 -2.71
CA ARG A 73 -5.87 12.93 -3.53
C ARG A 73 -5.63 14.28 -2.88
N SER A 74 -5.84 14.38 -1.57
CA SER A 74 -5.71 15.64 -0.84
C SER A 74 -4.27 16.16 -0.71
N ILE A 75 -3.28 15.30 -0.98
CA ILE A 75 -1.86 15.66 -1.04
C ILE A 75 -1.34 15.80 -2.48
N ASP A 76 -2.24 16.05 -3.45
CA ASP A 76 -1.93 16.19 -4.88
C ASP A 76 -1.16 14.99 -5.44
N ARG A 77 -1.66 13.78 -5.16
CA ARG A 77 -1.16 12.53 -5.73
C ARG A 77 -2.28 11.75 -6.40
N THR A 78 -1.90 10.86 -7.31
CA THR A 78 -2.81 10.01 -8.08
C THR A 78 -2.89 8.63 -7.44
N PRO A 79 -3.99 8.30 -6.73
CA PRO A 79 -4.16 6.96 -6.17
C PRO A 79 -4.54 5.96 -7.26
N VAL A 80 -3.99 4.75 -7.16
CA VAL A 80 -4.49 3.56 -7.85
C VAL A 80 -4.83 2.50 -6.81
N VAL A 81 -6.07 2.02 -6.83
CA VAL A 81 -6.56 1.06 -5.86
C VAL A 81 -6.31 -0.36 -6.37
N LEU A 82 -5.64 -1.16 -5.54
CA LEU A 82 -5.49 -2.59 -5.73
C LEU A 82 -6.45 -3.34 -4.83
N ASN A 83 -7.47 -3.96 -5.43
CA ASN A 83 -8.52 -4.67 -4.69
C ASN A 83 -8.04 -5.96 -4.02
N LYS A 84 -6.89 -6.50 -4.44
CA LYS A 84 -6.28 -7.70 -3.89
C LYS A 84 -4.79 -7.49 -3.77
N GLU A 85 -4.25 -7.68 -2.57
CA GLU A 85 -2.81 -7.67 -2.36
C GLU A 85 -2.11 -8.79 -3.15
N ILE A 86 -0.95 -8.45 -3.70
CA ILE A 86 -0.09 -9.35 -4.46
C ILE A 86 1.35 -8.88 -4.34
N TRP A 87 2.30 -9.83 -4.40
CA TRP A 87 3.72 -9.48 -4.37
C TRP A 87 4.08 -8.57 -5.55
N GLY A 88 4.76 -7.46 -5.25
CA GLY A 88 5.16 -6.45 -6.21
C GLY A 88 4.06 -5.49 -6.68
N PHE A 89 2.85 -5.58 -6.13
CA PHE A 89 1.70 -4.72 -6.47
C PHE A 89 1.49 -4.60 -7.99
N ILE A 90 1.32 -3.41 -8.57
CA ILE A 90 1.21 -3.24 -10.02
C ILE A 90 2.59 -2.99 -10.59
N VAL A 91 3.22 -1.89 -10.16
CA VAL A 91 4.34 -1.31 -10.90
C VAL A 91 5.57 -2.21 -10.86
N ASN A 92 5.88 -2.82 -9.71
CA ASN A 92 7.04 -3.72 -9.65
C ASN A 92 6.81 -4.98 -10.48
N ARG A 93 5.57 -5.48 -10.59
CA ARG A 93 5.27 -6.62 -11.47
C ARG A 93 5.53 -6.31 -12.94
N ILE A 94 5.13 -5.12 -13.39
CA ILE A 94 5.40 -4.65 -14.76
C ILE A 94 6.91 -4.47 -14.96
N LEU A 95 7.58 -3.83 -14.01
CA LEU A 95 9.02 -3.60 -14.06
C LEU A 95 9.81 -4.92 -14.15
N PHE A 96 9.46 -5.92 -13.34
CA PHE A 96 10.14 -7.21 -13.37
C PHE A 96 9.94 -7.95 -14.69
N ALA A 97 8.71 -7.97 -15.22
CA ALA A 97 8.45 -8.59 -16.53
C ALA A 97 9.22 -7.89 -17.65
N ALA A 98 9.26 -6.56 -17.66
CA ALA A 98 10.02 -5.80 -18.66
C ALA A 98 11.54 -6.01 -18.52
N SER A 99 12.04 -6.11 -17.29
CA SER A 99 13.46 -6.34 -17.03
C SER A 99 13.90 -7.75 -17.42
N GLU A 100 13.05 -8.75 -17.19
CA GLU A 100 13.30 -10.14 -17.59
C GLU A 100 13.45 -10.24 -19.12
N GLU A 101 12.55 -9.64 -19.87
CA GLU A 101 12.64 -9.60 -21.33
C GLU A 101 13.87 -8.84 -21.82
N ALA A 102 14.17 -7.68 -21.21
CA ALA A 102 15.36 -6.91 -21.56
C ALA A 102 16.66 -7.71 -21.36
N MET A 103 16.74 -8.49 -20.28
CA MET A 103 17.87 -9.39 -20.00
C MET A 103 17.93 -10.58 -20.96
N HIS A 104 16.79 -11.09 -21.42
CA HIS A 104 16.73 -12.18 -22.39
C HIS A 104 17.30 -11.78 -23.76
N LEU A 105 17.17 -10.51 -24.14
CA LEU A 105 17.66 -9.97 -25.41
C LEU A 105 19.16 -9.59 -25.41
N LEU A 106 19.82 -9.57 -24.24
CA LEU A 106 21.26 -9.31 -24.10
C LEU A 106 22.08 -10.59 -24.31
#